data_AF-A0A420HMR8-F1
#
_entry.id   AF-A0A420HMR8-F1
#
_cell.length_a   1.000
_cell.length_b   1.000
_cell.length_c   1.000
_cell.angle_alpha   90.00
_cell.angle_beta   90.00
_cell.angle_gamma   90.00
#
_symmetry.space_group_name_H-M   'P 1'
#
loop_
_entity.id
_entity.type
_entity.pdbx_description
1 polymer ?
#
loop_
_entity_poly.entity_id
_entity_poly.type
_entity_poly.pdbx_seq_one_letter_code
_entity_poly.pdbx_strand_id
1 'polypeptide(L)'
;MYPLIGKYLPVRANKNSDSDPDIFQQELEEISFGHDSKRNRDPEGGQNFQRESNSEEELDDQSPSMGTKPRGKRSQKPRRRSGYEGDLRNSSNSHNLSTSPVESEFFSDDEFVPKKTPINNNRPSRLPPHEKRNVVFLVILYFLQGIPTGLATGSVPFLLKPHMSYSALGVFSLASYPYSLKLLWSPIVDACWSPKIGRRKSWILPIQFLSGIGMIWLGTRVKGMMKIAEEDNGAGIWSFTFWWFFLVFMCATQDIAVDGWALTLLTPSNISYASTAQTVGLTAGQFMSYTVFLAFESPDFANRWFRKQPSSEGIMTLSGYLQFWGWMYIIVTIGLAFLRKEEKTKNEDGIWDVYKVMWGVLKLKNIQTIIIVHLIAKIGFQANDSATNLKLIDKGFSQEDMALTVLIDFPFEIGLGYYAGKWSTIYTPMRLWCWGFAGRLIAAVIAQITVALFPSNGVGIGYLLVVIAEHIFSTFTSTVMFVAISAFHAKIADPVIGGTYMTLLATVCNLGGTFPRFFVLKLVDLFTKATCIPAPLSNSPDFTLPESLRGPIVTSAFSCSLTAEKERCTQGAGTCTVERDGYYIVNIICVIIGIITFWAFIKPAVLRLQGLPLRAWRI
;
A
#
# COMPACT_ATOMS: atom_id res chain seq x y z
N MET A 1 60.62 1.33 0.15
CA MET A 1 61.63 0.81 -0.80
C MET A 1 60.85 0.31 -2.03
N TYR A 2 61.32 0.70 -3.23
CA TYR A 2 60.74 0.67 -4.58
C TYR A 2 60.11 -0.68 -5.09
N PRO A 3 59.43 -0.71 -6.27
CA PRO A 3 58.09 -1.27 -6.47
C PRO A 3 58.05 -2.37 -7.56
N LEU A 4 56.88 -2.98 -7.83
CA LEU A 4 56.67 -3.73 -9.08
C LEU A 4 55.27 -3.49 -9.68
N ILE A 5 55.31 -3.27 -10.98
CA ILE A 5 54.29 -2.80 -11.92
C ILE A 5 53.57 -4.00 -12.56
N GLY A 6 52.23 -3.89 -12.70
CA GLY A 6 51.49 -4.12 -13.94
C GLY A 6 51.17 -5.55 -14.42
N LYS A 7 49.87 -5.79 -14.66
CA LYS A 7 49.36 -6.47 -15.87
C LYS A 7 47.86 -6.14 -16.06
N TYR A 8 47.59 -5.08 -16.81
CA TYR A 8 46.31 -4.87 -17.50
C TYR A 8 46.48 -5.29 -18.97
N LEU A 9 45.50 -6.00 -19.51
CA LEU A 9 45.43 -6.43 -20.92
C LEU A 9 44.93 -5.26 -21.80
N PRO A 10 45.49 -5.04 -23.01
CA PRO A 10 45.11 -3.91 -23.86
C PRO A 10 43.92 -4.24 -24.77
N VAL A 11 42.95 -3.31 -24.82
CA VAL A 11 41.94 -3.23 -25.87
C VAL A 11 42.58 -2.63 -27.12
N ARG A 12 42.42 -3.33 -28.25
CA ARG A 12 43.00 -3.01 -29.54
C ARG A 12 42.21 -1.85 -30.18
N ALA A 13 42.83 -0.68 -30.28
CA ALA A 13 42.36 0.40 -31.15
C ALA A 13 42.74 0.10 -32.60
N ASN A 14 41.81 0.30 -33.53
CA ASN A 14 42.13 0.40 -34.95
C ASN A 14 41.60 1.74 -35.47
N LYS A 15 42.52 2.59 -35.94
CA LYS A 15 42.30 3.83 -36.67
C LYS A 15 42.53 3.54 -38.15
N ASN A 16 41.65 4.08 -38.99
CA ASN A 16 41.82 4.54 -40.39
C ASN A 16 40.40 4.65 -40.98
N SER A 17 39.99 5.61 -41.80
CA SER A 17 40.31 7.01 -42.11
C SER A 17 39.31 7.38 -43.22
N ASP A 18 38.70 8.56 -43.15
CA ASP A 18 38.00 9.32 -44.20
C ASP A 18 36.85 8.67 -45.03
N SER A 19 35.61 9.17 -44.86
CA SER A 19 34.87 9.93 -45.89
C SER A 19 33.38 10.15 -45.57
N ASP A 20 32.96 11.42 -45.72
CA ASP A 20 31.66 12.03 -46.03
C ASP A 20 30.37 11.90 -45.16
N PRO A 21 29.63 13.02 -44.98
CA PRO A 21 28.36 13.09 -44.26
C PRO A 21 27.17 13.03 -45.24
N ASP A 22 26.77 11.84 -45.70
CA ASP A 22 25.55 11.69 -46.52
C ASP A 22 24.81 10.35 -46.30
N ILE A 23 24.98 9.71 -45.13
CA ILE A 23 24.30 8.46 -44.76
C ILE A 23 23.48 8.68 -43.49
N PHE A 24 22.48 9.56 -43.57
CA PHE A 24 21.44 9.65 -42.53
C PHE A 24 20.02 9.79 -43.09
N GLN A 25 19.85 9.61 -44.41
CA GLN A 25 18.57 9.83 -45.08
C GLN A 25 18.08 8.66 -45.95
N GLN A 26 18.76 7.51 -45.94
CA GLN A 26 18.47 6.38 -46.84
C GLN A 26 18.12 5.05 -46.15
N GLU A 27 17.81 5.04 -44.85
CA GLU A 27 17.28 3.84 -44.14
C GLU A 27 15.81 3.97 -43.70
N LEU A 28 15.11 5.03 -44.11
CA LEU A 28 13.68 5.24 -43.80
C LEU A 28 12.71 4.83 -44.92
N GLU A 29 13.17 4.28 -46.06
CA GLU A 29 12.29 3.93 -47.20
C GLU A 29 12.33 2.48 -47.71
N GLU A 30 13.18 1.58 -47.19
CA GLU A 30 13.28 0.19 -47.70
C GLU A 30 13.04 -0.90 -46.63
N ILE A 31 11.89 -0.92 -45.95
CA ILE A 31 11.24 -2.20 -45.55
C ILE A 31 9.72 -2.09 -45.80
N SER A 32 9.37 -1.47 -46.93
CA SER A 32 8.05 -1.56 -47.55
C SER A 32 8.23 -2.35 -48.85
N PHE A 33 7.60 -3.53 -48.90
CA PHE A 33 7.40 -4.44 -50.04
C PHE A 33 8.55 -5.32 -50.55
N GLY A 34 8.30 -6.64 -50.49
CA GLY A 34 8.97 -7.62 -51.34
C GLY A 34 8.59 -9.08 -51.07
N HIS A 35 7.37 -9.52 -51.43
CA HIS A 35 7.20 -10.85 -52.08
C HIS A 35 5.84 -11.04 -52.79
N ASP A 36 5.86 -10.73 -54.08
CA ASP A 36 5.44 -11.53 -55.25
C ASP A 36 4.20 -12.47 -55.27
N SER A 37 3.28 -12.09 -56.17
CA SER A 37 2.87 -12.78 -57.41
C SER A 37 1.94 -14.03 -57.42
N LYS A 38 0.79 -13.81 -58.10
CA LYS A 38 0.03 -14.66 -59.08
C LYS A 38 -1.05 -15.66 -58.59
N ARG A 39 -2.33 -15.33 -58.84
CA ARG A 39 -3.17 -15.70 -60.03
C ARG A 39 -4.65 -16.03 -59.72
N ASN A 40 -5.56 -15.19 -60.25
CA ASN A 40 -6.95 -15.33 -60.73
C ASN A 40 -7.83 -16.55 -60.39
N ARG A 41 -9.10 -16.28 -60.00
CA ARG A 41 -10.31 -16.36 -60.89
C ARG A 41 -11.59 -15.95 -60.13
N ASP A 42 -12.32 -14.95 -60.65
CA ASP A 42 -13.77 -14.76 -60.45
C ASP A 42 -14.57 -15.69 -61.42
N PRO A 43 -15.92 -15.82 -61.33
CA PRO A 43 -16.86 -14.74 -61.73
C PRO A 43 -18.09 -14.53 -60.82
N GLU A 44 -18.52 -13.25 -60.77
CA GLU A 44 -19.88 -12.68 -60.94
C GLU A 44 -21.15 -13.33 -60.34
N GLY A 45 -21.94 -12.51 -59.62
CA GLY A 45 -23.20 -11.99 -60.18
C GLY A 45 -24.55 -12.58 -59.73
N GLY A 46 -25.33 -11.78 -58.97
CA GLY A 46 -26.68 -11.38 -59.42
C GLY A 46 -27.95 -12.02 -58.80
N GLN A 47 -28.75 -11.12 -58.18
CA GLN A 47 -30.22 -10.95 -58.29
C GLN A 47 -31.23 -11.55 -57.26
N ASN A 48 -31.95 -10.59 -56.65
CA ASN A 48 -33.41 -10.41 -56.48
C ASN A 48 -34.29 -11.38 -55.67
N PHE A 49 -35.06 -10.81 -54.72
CA PHE A 49 -36.55 -10.66 -54.70
C PHE A 49 -36.93 -9.87 -53.41
N GLN A 50 -37.47 -8.64 -53.47
CA GLN A 50 -38.91 -8.25 -53.39
C GLN A 50 -39.65 -8.78 -52.14
N ARG A 51 -40.60 -8.13 -51.45
CA ARG A 51 -41.29 -6.82 -51.39
C ARG A 51 -42.26 -7.02 -50.18
N GLU A 52 -42.56 -6.05 -49.32
CA GLU A 52 -43.84 -5.31 -49.30
C GLU A 52 -43.97 -4.43 -48.05
N SER A 53 -44.80 -3.41 -48.22
CA SER A 53 -45.05 -2.20 -47.44
C SER A 53 -46.31 -2.27 -46.57
N ASN A 54 -46.48 -1.23 -45.72
CA ASN A 54 -47.71 -0.54 -45.22
C ASN A 54 -47.58 -0.30 -43.69
N SER A 55 -47.45 0.91 -43.13
CA SER A 55 -48.22 2.18 -43.15
C SER A 55 -49.35 2.25 -42.11
N GLU A 56 -49.30 3.31 -41.27
CA GLU A 56 -50.39 4.02 -40.55
C GLU A 56 -51.06 3.26 -39.35
N GLU A 57 -51.50 3.83 -38.23
CA GLU A 57 -51.89 5.17 -37.70
C GLU A 57 -51.96 5.02 -36.14
N GLU A 58 -51.43 5.95 -35.32
CA GLU A 58 -52.14 7.00 -34.55
C GLU A 58 -53.15 6.55 -33.44
N LEU A 59 -52.90 6.91 -32.17
CA LEU A 59 -53.75 7.83 -31.36
C LEU A 59 -53.38 7.90 -29.86
N ASP A 60 -53.53 9.14 -29.36
CA ASP A 60 -53.26 9.76 -28.06
C ASP A 60 -54.04 9.20 -26.85
N ASP A 61 -53.55 9.41 -25.60
CA ASP A 61 -53.97 10.58 -24.79
C ASP A 61 -53.42 10.65 -23.34
N GLN A 62 -52.79 11.79 -23.07
CA GLN A 62 -52.86 12.69 -21.90
C GLN A 62 -52.97 12.17 -20.44
N SER A 63 -51.93 12.50 -19.68
CA SER A 63 -51.95 12.93 -18.26
C SER A 63 -52.57 14.35 -18.11
N PRO A 64 -53.04 14.85 -16.93
CA PRO A 64 -52.11 15.34 -15.90
C PRO A 64 -52.61 15.43 -14.42
N SER A 65 -51.64 15.73 -13.53
CA SER A 65 -51.71 16.73 -12.45
C SER A 65 -51.77 16.32 -10.95
N MET A 66 -50.96 17.07 -10.19
CA MET A 66 -50.64 17.09 -8.77
C MET A 66 -51.78 17.57 -7.83
N GLY A 67 -51.65 17.30 -6.52
CA GLY A 67 -52.10 18.24 -5.48
C GLY A 67 -52.49 17.70 -4.10
N THR A 68 -51.59 17.86 -3.12
CA THR A 68 -51.84 18.30 -1.71
C THR A 68 -52.67 17.47 -0.68
N LYS A 69 -51.98 17.16 0.44
CA LYS A 69 -52.44 16.87 1.84
C LYS A 69 -53.26 18.06 2.44
N PRO A 70 -54.05 17.94 3.56
CA PRO A 70 -53.55 17.44 4.87
C PRO A 70 -54.53 16.86 5.94
N ARG A 71 -53.91 16.23 6.97
CA ARG A 71 -54.22 16.17 8.43
C ARG A 71 -55.54 15.55 8.98
N GLY A 72 -55.39 14.65 9.97
CA GLY A 72 -56.21 14.70 11.21
C GLY A 72 -56.64 13.39 11.91
N LYS A 73 -55.84 12.94 12.89
CA LYS A 73 -56.17 12.26 14.19
C LYS A 73 -57.50 11.46 14.35
N ARG A 74 -57.41 10.21 14.84
CA ARG A 74 -57.71 9.85 16.26
C ARG A 74 -57.45 8.38 16.60
N SER A 75 -56.93 8.19 17.81
CA SER A 75 -56.70 6.95 18.56
C SER A 75 -57.97 6.55 19.33
N GLN A 76 -58.25 5.25 19.49
CA GLN A 76 -58.58 4.61 20.78
C GLN A 76 -58.87 3.10 20.63
N LYS A 77 -58.36 2.34 21.61
CA LYS A 77 -58.58 0.91 21.92
C LYS A 77 -59.00 0.87 23.43
N PRO A 78 -59.40 -0.27 24.02
CA PRO A 78 -60.72 -0.91 23.99
C PRO A 78 -61.34 -1.05 25.41
N ARG A 79 -62.55 -1.65 25.54
CA ARG A 79 -63.22 -1.91 26.84
C ARG A 79 -63.68 -3.38 26.96
N ARG A 80 -63.41 -3.99 28.12
CA ARG A 80 -63.68 -5.38 28.60
C ARG A 80 -65.15 -5.63 29.01
N ARG A 81 -65.57 -6.92 29.04
CA ARG A 81 -66.33 -7.63 30.12
C ARG A 81 -66.47 -9.14 29.81
N SER A 82 -66.09 -10.05 30.73
CA SER A 82 -66.93 -10.86 31.69
C SER A 82 -67.70 -11.99 30.99
N GLY A 83 -67.78 -13.27 31.39
CA GLY A 83 -67.48 -14.09 32.59
C GLY A 83 -68.52 -15.25 32.62
N TYR A 84 -68.22 -16.45 33.14
CA TYR A 84 -69.14 -17.41 33.85
C TYR A 84 -68.55 -18.84 33.97
N GLU A 85 -68.73 -19.43 35.15
CA GLU A 85 -68.49 -20.83 35.56
C GLU A 85 -69.76 -21.70 35.50
N GLY A 86 -69.60 -23.04 35.45
CA GLY A 86 -70.65 -24.03 35.67
C GLY A 86 -70.16 -25.48 35.62
N ASP A 87 -70.30 -26.19 36.75
CA ASP A 87 -69.98 -27.61 37.04
C ASP A 87 -70.78 -28.66 36.24
N LEU A 88 -70.22 -29.88 36.05
CA LEU A 88 -70.83 -31.20 36.35
C LEU A 88 -69.92 -32.41 36.02
N ARG A 89 -70.06 -33.48 36.82
CA ARG A 89 -69.21 -34.68 36.96
C ARG A 89 -69.57 -35.89 36.06
N ASN A 90 -68.58 -36.79 35.96
CA ASN A 90 -68.59 -38.26 35.76
C ASN A 90 -68.66 -38.87 34.33
N SER A 91 -67.54 -39.45 33.87
CA SER A 91 -67.38 -40.91 33.69
C SER A 91 -65.94 -41.28 33.28
N SER A 92 -65.51 -42.45 33.73
CA SER A 92 -64.20 -43.11 33.69
C SER A 92 -63.75 -43.62 32.31
N ASN A 93 -62.51 -43.36 31.90
CA ASN A 93 -61.44 -44.37 31.73
C ASN A 93 -60.19 -43.82 31.00
N SER A 94 -59.03 -44.21 31.53
CA SER A 94 -57.72 -44.39 30.86
C SER A 94 -57.18 -43.27 29.97
N HIS A 95 -56.25 -42.47 30.51
CA HIS A 95 -54.83 -42.45 30.11
C HIS A 95 -54.11 -41.34 30.90
N ASN A 96 -53.03 -41.69 31.60
CA ASN A 96 -52.24 -40.76 32.42
C ASN A 96 -51.53 -39.72 31.56
N LEU A 97 -52.19 -38.57 31.50
CA LEU A 97 -51.75 -37.17 31.56
C LEU A 97 -50.27 -36.88 31.93
N SER A 98 -49.64 -36.02 31.12
CA SER A 98 -49.06 -34.78 31.64
C SER A 98 -49.11 -33.69 30.57
N THR A 99 -50.06 -32.78 30.74
CA THR A 99 -50.38 -31.60 29.95
C THR A 99 -49.39 -30.46 30.17
N SER A 100 -48.88 -29.86 29.08
CA SER A 100 -48.67 -28.40 28.97
C SER A 100 -50.02 -27.69 29.13
N PRO A 101 -50.14 -26.42 29.60
CA PRO A 101 -49.54 -25.29 28.87
C PRO A 101 -49.26 -23.96 29.63
N VAL A 102 -48.40 -23.14 29.01
CA VAL A 102 -48.40 -21.65 28.99
C VAL A 102 -48.20 -20.92 30.33
N GLU A 103 -46.95 -20.47 30.54
CA GLU A 103 -46.63 -19.29 31.34
C GLU A 103 -45.71 -18.37 30.51
N SER A 104 -46.18 -17.13 30.34
CA SER A 104 -45.53 -15.91 29.81
C SER A 104 -44.15 -16.04 29.14
N GLU A 105 -44.11 -15.82 27.83
CA GLU A 105 -42.91 -15.35 27.12
C GLU A 105 -42.48 -13.98 27.67
N PHE A 106 -41.59 -14.00 28.66
CA PHE A 106 -40.70 -12.90 28.95
C PHE A 106 -39.59 -12.97 27.91
N PHE A 107 -39.69 -12.15 26.86
CA PHE A 107 -38.65 -12.02 25.83
C PHE A 107 -37.33 -11.60 26.49
N SER A 108 -36.46 -12.58 26.70
CA SER A 108 -35.02 -12.37 26.90
C SER A 108 -34.37 -12.47 25.52
N ASP A 109 -34.01 -11.32 24.94
CA ASP A 109 -33.32 -11.21 23.64
C ASP A 109 -31.84 -11.67 23.68
N ASP A 110 -31.52 -12.69 24.48
CA ASP A 110 -30.16 -13.22 24.63
C ASP A 110 -30.04 -14.67 24.14
N GLU A 111 -30.60 -15.02 22.96
CA GLU A 111 -30.13 -16.24 22.27
C GLU A 111 -30.38 -16.26 20.75
N PHE A 112 -29.48 -15.62 20.00
CA PHE A 112 -29.11 -16.10 18.67
C PHE A 112 -27.59 -16.25 18.57
N VAL A 113 -27.03 -17.04 19.49
CA VAL A 113 -25.69 -17.61 19.31
C VAL A 113 -25.90 -18.97 18.64
N PRO A 114 -25.47 -19.19 17.39
CA PRO A 114 -25.48 -20.54 16.85
C PRO A 114 -24.66 -21.44 17.78
N LYS A 115 -25.24 -22.57 18.22
CA LYS A 115 -24.59 -23.57 19.07
C LYS A 115 -23.14 -23.74 18.64
N LYS A 116 -22.20 -23.51 19.56
CA LYS A 116 -20.78 -23.86 19.36
C LYS A 116 -20.72 -25.35 19.04
N THR A 117 -20.53 -25.69 17.77
CA THR A 117 -20.09 -27.02 17.38
C THR A 117 -18.79 -27.30 18.16
N PRO A 118 -18.65 -28.45 18.82
CA PRO A 118 -17.43 -28.75 19.55
C PRO A 118 -16.24 -28.65 18.60
N ILE A 119 -15.22 -27.88 19.02
CA ILE A 119 -13.98 -27.69 18.28
C ILE A 119 -13.32 -29.07 18.16
N ASN A 120 -13.47 -29.71 17.01
CA ASN A 120 -12.78 -30.94 16.69
C ASN A 120 -11.35 -30.55 16.26
N ASN A 121 -10.40 -30.62 17.20
CA ASN A 121 -9.01 -30.16 17.04
C ASN A 121 -8.18 -30.91 15.96
N ASN A 122 -8.77 -31.85 15.21
CA ASN A 122 -8.04 -32.74 14.31
C ASN A 122 -8.33 -32.58 12.81
N ARG A 123 -8.91 -31.46 12.36
CA ARG A 123 -8.92 -31.10 10.93
C ARG A 123 -8.32 -29.72 10.72
N PRO A 124 -7.24 -29.56 9.92
CA PRO A 124 -6.85 -28.23 9.47
C PRO A 124 -8.07 -27.62 8.79
N SER A 125 -8.48 -26.43 9.21
CA SER A 125 -9.59 -25.66 8.67
C SER A 125 -9.37 -25.43 7.17
N ARG A 126 -9.82 -26.39 6.35
CA ARG A 126 -9.73 -26.28 4.89
C ARG A 126 -10.82 -25.34 4.45
N LEU A 127 -10.42 -24.13 4.02
CA LEU A 127 -11.29 -23.17 3.35
C LEU A 127 -12.11 -23.86 2.24
N PRO A 128 -13.43 -23.64 2.15
CA PRO A 128 -14.23 -24.12 1.04
C PRO A 128 -13.66 -23.65 -0.32
N PRO A 129 -13.78 -24.44 -1.41
CA PRO A 129 -13.22 -24.06 -2.72
C PRO A 129 -13.71 -22.70 -3.24
N HIS A 130 -14.96 -22.35 -2.98
CA HIS A 130 -15.53 -21.03 -3.31
C HIS A 130 -14.81 -19.87 -2.60
N GLU A 131 -14.59 -20.01 -1.28
CA GLU A 131 -13.90 -19.00 -0.49
C GLU A 131 -12.42 -18.88 -0.88
N LYS A 132 -11.76 -20.00 -1.23
CA LYS A 132 -10.40 -19.95 -1.78
C LYS A 132 -10.32 -19.06 -3.02
N ARG A 133 -11.28 -19.18 -3.93
CA ARG A 133 -11.36 -18.32 -5.13
C ARG A 133 -11.59 -16.85 -4.78
N ASN A 134 -12.34 -16.57 -3.71
CA ASN A 134 -12.53 -15.20 -3.22
C ASN A 134 -11.26 -14.64 -2.56
N VAL A 135 -10.54 -15.44 -1.78
CA VAL A 135 -9.23 -15.07 -1.21
C VAL A 135 -8.22 -14.78 -2.32
N VAL A 136 -8.09 -15.65 -3.33
CA VAL A 136 -7.19 -15.42 -4.48
C VAL A 136 -7.56 -14.14 -5.22
N PHE A 137 -8.85 -13.90 -5.40
CA PHE A 137 -9.34 -12.67 -6.02
C PHE A 137 -8.95 -11.42 -5.22
N LEU A 138 -9.11 -11.45 -3.89
CA LEU A 138 -8.64 -10.37 -3.01
C LEU A 138 -7.12 -10.18 -3.11
N VAL A 139 -6.35 -11.27 -3.09
CA VAL A 139 -4.88 -11.22 -3.26
C VAL A 139 -4.49 -10.51 -4.56
N ILE A 140 -5.15 -10.81 -5.69
CA ILE A 140 -4.86 -10.14 -6.97
C ILE A 140 -5.17 -8.64 -6.88
N LEU A 141 -6.29 -8.26 -6.25
CA LEU A 141 -6.65 -6.85 -6.12
C LEU A 141 -5.69 -6.07 -5.22
N TYR A 142 -5.25 -6.66 -4.11
CA TYR A 142 -4.23 -6.07 -3.23
C TYR A 142 -2.84 -6.07 -3.88
N PHE A 143 -2.53 -7.10 -4.66
CA PHE A 143 -1.30 -7.16 -5.45
C PHE A 143 -1.21 -5.99 -6.44
N LEU A 144 -2.27 -5.71 -7.18
CA LEU A 144 -2.31 -4.52 -8.04
C LEU A 144 -2.05 -3.25 -7.22
N GLN A 145 -2.71 -3.05 -6.08
CA GLN A 145 -2.48 -1.87 -5.22
C GLN A 145 -1.03 -1.74 -4.74
N GLY A 146 -0.36 -2.88 -4.50
CA GLY A 146 1.05 -2.92 -4.12
C GLY A 146 1.97 -2.37 -5.20
N ILE A 147 1.57 -2.42 -6.48
CA ILE A 147 2.41 -1.99 -7.59
C ILE A 147 2.68 -0.47 -7.55
N PRO A 148 1.68 0.44 -7.61
CA PRO A 148 1.94 1.88 -7.52
C PRO A 148 2.49 2.27 -6.15
N THR A 149 2.04 1.62 -5.08
CA THR A 149 2.50 1.91 -3.72
C THR A 149 3.98 1.58 -3.55
N GLY A 150 4.45 0.43 -4.04
CA GLY A 150 5.86 0.04 -4.01
C GLY A 150 6.75 0.96 -4.83
N LEU A 151 6.27 1.42 -5.99
CA LEU A 151 6.97 2.44 -6.77
C LEU A 151 7.08 3.75 -6.01
N ALA A 152 5.97 4.27 -5.48
CA ALA A 152 5.91 5.56 -4.79
C ALA A 152 6.67 5.58 -3.46
N THR A 153 6.73 4.46 -2.74
CA THR A 153 7.37 4.41 -1.40
C THR A 153 8.80 3.86 -1.41
N GLY A 154 9.16 3.08 -2.44
CA GLY A 154 10.46 2.41 -2.55
C GLY A 154 11.28 2.89 -3.74
N SER A 155 10.89 2.48 -4.95
CA SER A 155 11.73 2.64 -6.15
C SER A 155 11.93 4.09 -6.58
N VAL A 156 10.87 4.88 -6.64
CA VAL A 156 10.96 6.27 -7.11
C VAL A 156 11.82 7.10 -6.16
N PRO A 157 11.62 7.06 -4.82
CA PRO A 157 12.53 7.73 -3.90
C PRO A 157 13.98 7.29 -4.08
N PHE A 158 14.21 6.01 -4.32
CA PHE A 158 15.53 5.45 -4.54
C PHE A 158 16.18 5.97 -5.84
N LEU A 159 15.44 6.01 -6.94
CA LEU A 159 15.92 6.54 -8.23
C LEU A 159 16.16 8.05 -8.19
N LEU A 160 15.40 8.79 -7.38
CA LEU A 160 15.58 10.23 -7.20
C LEU A 160 16.73 10.56 -6.24
N LYS A 161 17.09 9.65 -5.33
CA LYS A 161 18.05 9.92 -4.25
C LYS A 161 19.44 10.40 -4.73
N PRO A 162 20.04 9.86 -5.81
CA PRO A 162 21.34 10.34 -6.31
C PRO A 162 21.29 11.76 -6.89
N HIS A 163 20.11 12.22 -7.28
CA HIS A 163 19.90 13.48 -8.01
C HIS A 163 19.19 14.55 -7.17
N MET A 164 18.78 14.23 -5.94
CA MET A 164 17.93 15.10 -5.13
C MET A 164 18.30 15.13 -3.65
N SER A 165 18.11 16.32 -3.07
CA SER A 165 18.19 16.54 -1.63
C SER A 165 17.14 15.73 -0.85
N TYR A 166 17.43 15.42 0.42
CA TYR A 166 16.45 14.77 1.32
C TYR A 166 15.17 15.61 1.51
N SER A 167 15.26 16.95 1.41
CA SER A 167 14.10 17.84 1.47
C SER A 167 13.16 17.66 0.28
N ALA A 168 13.70 17.53 -0.94
CA ALA A 168 12.90 17.26 -2.14
C ALA A 168 12.24 15.86 -2.06
N LEU A 169 12.96 14.86 -1.53
CA LEU A 169 12.40 13.55 -1.24
C LEU A 169 11.29 13.62 -0.17
N GLY A 170 11.44 14.54 0.80
CA GLY A 170 10.40 14.88 1.77
C GLY A 170 9.14 15.41 1.12
N VAL A 171 9.25 16.30 0.12
CA VAL A 171 8.09 16.76 -0.67
C VAL A 171 7.45 15.59 -1.41
N PHE A 172 8.26 14.75 -2.06
CA PHE A 172 7.74 13.57 -2.76
C PHE A 172 6.98 12.60 -1.83
N SER A 173 7.40 12.47 -0.56
CA SER A 173 6.69 11.64 0.42
C SER A 173 5.24 12.06 0.67
N LEU A 174 4.86 13.30 0.32
CA LEU A 174 3.47 13.77 0.33
C LEU A 174 2.58 12.95 -0.62
N ALA A 175 3.14 12.35 -1.67
CA ALA A 175 2.41 11.46 -2.56
C ALA A 175 1.79 10.26 -1.82
N SER A 176 2.35 9.83 -0.68
CA SER A 176 1.82 8.71 0.12
C SER A 176 0.70 9.10 1.10
N TYR A 177 0.42 10.40 1.27
CA TYR A 177 -0.57 10.89 2.25
C TYR A 177 -2.01 10.42 2.02
N PRO A 178 -2.50 10.12 0.80
CA PRO A 178 -3.86 9.62 0.62
C PRO A 178 -4.20 8.40 1.50
N TYR A 179 -3.27 7.46 1.71
CA TYR A 179 -3.48 6.32 2.61
C TYR A 179 -3.72 6.70 4.08
N SER A 180 -3.30 7.89 4.49
CA SER A 180 -3.49 8.46 5.83
C SER A 180 -4.65 9.45 5.91
N LEU A 181 -5.28 9.77 4.79
CA LEU A 181 -6.41 10.70 4.69
C LEU A 181 -7.69 10.03 4.16
N LYS A 182 -7.62 8.74 3.79
CA LYS A 182 -8.73 8.01 3.16
C LYS A 182 -10.05 8.00 3.94
N LEU A 183 -9.99 8.20 5.27
CA LEU A 183 -11.17 8.40 6.11
C LEU A 183 -12.06 9.57 5.65
N LEU A 184 -11.48 10.58 4.98
CA LEU A 184 -12.19 11.80 4.60
C LEU A 184 -13.19 11.53 3.48
N TRP A 185 -12.91 10.60 2.57
CA TRP A 185 -13.78 10.25 1.45
C TRP A 185 -14.34 8.82 1.52
N SER A 186 -13.96 8.01 2.51
CA SER A 186 -14.50 6.66 2.67
C SER A 186 -16.03 6.62 2.80
N PRO A 187 -16.71 7.57 3.49
CA PRO A 187 -18.18 7.58 3.53
C PRO A 187 -18.80 7.85 2.15
N ILE A 188 -18.13 8.63 1.30
CA ILE A 188 -18.56 8.90 -0.07
C ILE A 188 -18.49 7.61 -0.90
N VAL A 189 -17.39 6.86 -0.76
CA VAL A 189 -17.21 5.57 -1.44
C VAL A 189 -18.26 4.56 -0.99
N ASP A 190 -18.65 4.60 0.28
CA ASP A 190 -19.67 3.69 0.82
C ASP A 190 -21.11 4.08 0.42
N ALA A 191 -21.42 5.38 0.28
CA ALA A 191 -22.77 5.87 -0.01
C ALA A 191 -23.07 6.09 -1.50
N CYS A 192 -22.08 6.50 -2.29
CA CYS A 192 -22.27 6.84 -3.70
C CYS A 192 -21.94 5.65 -4.60
N TRP A 193 -22.94 4.89 -5.03
CA TRP A 193 -22.74 3.75 -5.93
C TRP A 193 -23.99 3.45 -6.76
N SER A 194 -23.84 2.68 -7.83
CA SER A 194 -24.93 2.35 -8.74
C SER A 194 -25.54 0.97 -8.43
N PRO A 195 -26.85 0.87 -8.16
CA PRO A 195 -27.55 -0.41 -7.96
C PRO A 195 -27.43 -1.41 -9.13
N LYS A 196 -27.16 -0.91 -10.34
CA LYS A 196 -27.02 -1.76 -11.54
C LYS A 196 -25.69 -2.52 -11.57
N ILE A 197 -24.62 -1.90 -11.07
CA ILE A 197 -23.25 -2.41 -11.14
C ILE A 197 -22.87 -3.14 -9.85
N GLY A 198 -23.44 -2.72 -8.72
CA GLY A 198 -23.08 -3.20 -7.38
C GLY A 198 -22.27 -2.16 -6.60
N ARG A 199 -22.27 -2.28 -5.27
CA ARG A 199 -21.67 -1.29 -4.37
C ARG A 199 -20.16 -1.19 -4.55
N ARG A 200 -19.45 -2.32 -4.64
CA ARG A 200 -17.98 -2.37 -4.72
C ARG A 200 -17.48 -2.17 -6.13
N LYS A 201 -18.12 -2.79 -7.12
CA LYS A 201 -17.77 -2.64 -8.54
C LYS A 201 -17.93 -1.21 -9.06
N SER A 202 -18.88 -0.44 -8.53
CA SER A 202 -19.09 0.97 -8.91
C SER A 202 -17.85 1.84 -8.67
N TRP A 203 -16.97 1.46 -7.74
CA TRP A 203 -15.73 2.17 -7.46
C TRP A 203 -14.50 1.47 -8.04
N ILE A 204 -14.37 0.15 -7.84
CA ILE A 204 -13.17 -0.59 -8.24
C ILE A 204 -12.92 -0.48 -9.75
N LEU A 205 -13.96 -0.59 -10.57
CA LEU A 205 -13.80 -0.52 -12.03
C LEU A 205 -13.25 0.85 -12.50
N PRO A 206 -13.92 1.99 -12.24
CA PRO A 206 -13.46 3.27 -12.76
C PRO A 206 -12.08 3.67 -12.22
N ILE A 207 -11.79 3.46 -10.94
CA ILE A 207 -10.50 3.86 -10.36
C ILE A 207 -9.35 2.98 -10.86
N GLN A 208 -9.56 1.68 -11.13
CA GLN A 208 -8.53 0.83 -11.71
C GLN A 208 -8.28 1.20 -13.18
N PHE A 209 -9.33 1.50 -13.95
CA PHE A 209 -9.16 2.05 -15.31
C PHE A 209 -8.38 3.36 -15.30
N LEU A 210 -8.76 4.28 -14.40
CA LEU A 210 -8.10 5.58 -14.29
C LEU A 210 -6.65 5.45 -13.82
N SER A 211 -6.35 4.50 -12.93
CA SER A 211 -4.98 4.15 -12.53
C SER A 211 -4.19 3.59 -13.71
N GLY A 212 -4.78 2.66 -14.48
CA GLY A 212 -4.13 2.07 -15.65
C GLY A 212 -3.79 3.11 -16.72
N ILE A 213 -4.75 3.97 -17.06
CA ILE A 213 -4.56 5.10 -17.98
C ILE A 213 -3.52 6.09 -17.42
N GLY A 214 -3.62 6.43 -16.14
CA GLY A 214 -2.69 7.33 -15.46
C GLY A 214 -1.26 6.79 -15.47
N MET A 215 -1.07 5.49 -15.29
CA MET A 215 0.24 4.83 -15.37
C MET A 215 0.79 4.81 -16.80
N ILE A 216 -0.03 4.51 -17.81
CA ILE A 216 0.39 4.58 -19.22
C ILE A 216 0.84 6.01 -19.57
N TRP A 217 0.02 7.00 -19.21
CA TRP A 217 0.32 8.41 -19.44
C TRP A 217 1.61 8.83 -18.71
N LEU A 218 1.72 8.52 -17.42
CA LEU A 218 2.90 8.83 -16.62
C LEU A 218 4.13 8.15 -17.21
N GLY A 219 4.03 6.89 -17.64
CA GLY A 219 5.11 6.17 -18.31
C GLY A 219 5.67 6.94 -19.50
N THR A 220 4.82 7.51 -20.37
CA THR A 220 5.30 8.29 -21.53
C THR A 220 6.02 9.60 -21.17
N ARG A 221 5.78 10.16 -19.97
CA ARG A 221 6.31 11.46 -19.54
C ARG A 221 7.35 11.39 -18.43
N VAL A 222 7.47 10.26 -17.73
CA VAL A 222 8.23 10.15 -16.48
C VAL A 222 9.71 10.51 -16.64
N LYS A 223 10.36 10.08 -17.74
CA LYS A 223 11.77 10.41 -18.00
C LYS A 223 11.98 11.94 -18.09
N GLY A 224 11.10 12.63 -18.81
CA GLY A 224 11.14 14.09 -18.92
C GLY A 224 10.83 14.80 -17.61
N MET A 225 9.84 14.29 -16.85
CA MET A 225 9.48 14.87 -15.55
C MET A 225 10.59 14.71 -14.51
N MET A 226 11.31 13.58 -14.50
CA MET A 226 12.46 13.38 -13.61
C MET A 226 13.59 14.36 -13.93
N LYS A 227 13.88 14.60 -15.20
CA LYS A 227 14.89 15.58 -15.63
C LYS A 227 14.53 17.01 -15.21
N ILE A 228 13.28 17.42 -15.42
CA ILE A 228 12.79 18.74 -14.97
C ILE A 228 12.83 18.88 -13.44
N ALA A 229 12.60 17.79 -12.72
CA ALA A 229 12.69 17.81 -11.27
C ALA A 229 14.15 18.00 -10.76
N GLU A 230 15.16 17.71 -11.59
CA GLU A 230 16.59 17.89 -11.29
C GLU A 230 17.09 19.31 -11.59
N GLU A 231 16.63 19.95 -12.68
CA GLU A 231 17.25 21.17 -13.23
C GLU A 231 16.96 22.48 -12.46
N ASP A 232 15.89 22.55 -11.65
CA ASP A 232 15.30 23.83 -11.23
C ASP A 232 15.18 24.00 -9.69
N ASN A 233 16.25 23.68 -8.94
CA ASN A 233 16.27 23.69 -7.46
C ASN A 233 15.10 22.89 -6.82
N GLY A 234 14.58 21.89 -7.54
CA GLY A 234 13.45 21.06 -7.10
C GLY A 234 12.05 21.63 -7.35
N ALA A 235 11.87 22.75 -8.08
CA ALA A 235 10.51 23.26 -8.38
C ALA A 235 9.66 22.25 -9.17
N GLY A 236 10.28 21.50 -10.09
CA GLY A 236 9.64 20.42 -10.84
C GLY A 236 9.14 19.24 -9.99
N ILE A 237 9.60 19.11 -8.73
CA ILE A 237 9.21 18.01 -7.84
C ILE A 237 7.73 18.07 -7.49
N TRP A 238 7.11 19.25 -7.46
CA TRP A 238 5.69 19.39 -7.09
C TRP A 238 4.77 18.79 -8.15
N SER A 239 5.05 19.05 -9.42
CA SER A 239 4.29 18.46 -10.54
C SER A 239 4.46 16.94 -10.56
N PHE A 240 5.69 16.46 -10.37
CA PHE A 240 5.97 15.03 -10.25
C PHE A 240 5.23 14.39 -9.07
N THR A 241 5.32 15.00 -7.90
CA THR A 241 4.63 14.55 -6.67
C THR A 241 3.12 14.53 -6.85
N PHE A 242 2.53 15.51 -7.54
CA PHE A 242 1.09 15.56 -7.79
C PHE A 242 0.57 14.35 -8.59
N TRP A 243 1.28 13.93 -9.63
CA TRP A 243 0.87 12.75 -10.42
C TRP A 243 1.00 11.45 -9.63
N TRP A 244 2.06 11.32 -8.83
CA TRP A 244 2.18 10.18 -7.91
C TRP A 244 1.13 10.20 -6.80
N PHE A 245 0.83 11.38 -6.26
CA PHE A 245 -0.27 11.58 -5.32
C PHE A 245 -1.60 11.13 -5.92
N PHE A 246 -1.87 11.47 -7.18
CA PHE A 246 -3.06 11.04 -7.89
C PHE A 246 -3.14 9.51 -8.02
N LEU A 247 -2.06 8.84 -8.44
CA LEU A 247 -2.02 7.37 -8.52
C LEU A 247 -2.24 6.72 -7.15
N VAL A 248 -1.59 7.24 -6.10
CA VAL A 248 -1.76 6.75 -4.74
C VAL A 248 -3.17 7.02 -4.20
N PHE A 249 -3.78 8.15 -4.55
CA PHE A 249 -5.16 8.48 -4.20
C PHE A 249 -6.16 7.49 -4.84
N MET A 250 -5.94 7.09 -6.09
CA MET A 250 -6.72 6.02 -6.73
C MET A 250 -6.53 4.67 -6.02
N CYS A 251 -5.29 4.32 -5.65
CA CYS A 251 -5.00 3.08 -4.90
C CYS A 251 -5.65 3.08 -3.52
N ALA A 252 -5.59 4.20 -2.79
CA ALA A 252 -6.24 4.35 -1.48
C ALA A 252 -7.76 4.24 -1.60
N THR A 253 -8.37 4.78 -2.67
CA THR A 253 -9.81 4.62 -2.94
C THR A 253 -10.16 3.16 -3.26
N GLN A 254 -9.27 2.46 -3.96
CA GLN A 254 -9.44 1.03 -4.25
C GLN A 254 -9.38 0.20 -2.98
N ASP A 255 -8.44 0.50 -2.10
CA ASP A 255 -8.27 -0.18 -0.82
C ASP A 255 -9.55 -0.07 0.04
N ILE A 256 -10.20 1.10 0.12
CA ILE A 256 -11.51 1.27 0.81
C ILE A 256 -12.56 0.29 0.25
N ALA A 257 -12.67 0.24 -1.08
CA ALA A 257 -13.67 -0.59 -1.74
C ALA A 257 -13.36 -2.10 -1.57
N VAL A 258 -12.09 -2.49 -1.64
CA VAL A 258 -11.65 -3.89 -1.52
C VAL A 258 -11.75 -4.38 -0.07
N ASP A 259 -11.35 -3.58 0.91
CA ASP A 259 -11.51 -3.89 2.34
C ASP A 259 -12.98 -4.09 2.70
N GLY A 260 -13.85 -3.19 2.21
CA GLY A 260 -15.30 -3.32 2.37
C GLY A 260 -15.91 -4.52 1.62
N TRP A 261 -15.24 -5.03 0.58
CA TRP A 261 -15.66 -6.23 -0.15
C TRP A 261 -15.18 -7.52 0.53
N ALA A 262 -14.02 -7.50 1.19
CA ALA A 262 -13.50 -8.65 1.89
C ALA A 262 -14.41 -9.09 3.05
N LEU A 263 -15.05 -8.15 3.74
CA LEU A 263 -16.01 -8.41 4.81
C LEU A 263 -17.29 -9.12 4.32
N THR A 264 -17.70 -8.92 3.05
CA THR A 264 -18.91 -9.53 2.49
C THR A 264 -18.62 -10.79 1.67
N LEU A 265 -17.39 -10.97 1.17
CA LEU A 265 -16.98 -12.14 0.39
C LEU A 265 -16.59 -13.36 1.22
N LEU A 266 -16.23 -13.15 2.49
CA LEU A 266 -15.76 -14.19 3.41
C LEU A 266 -16.76 -14.40 4.55
N THR A 267 -16.96 -15.66 4.95
CA THR A 267 -17.82 -16.00 6.08
C THR A 267 -17.20 -15.49 7.38
N PRO A 268 -17.99 -15.13 8.42
CA PRO A 268 -17.44 -14.58 9.68
C PRO A 268 -16.37 -15.45 10.35
N SER A 269 -16.41 -16.78 10.18
CA SER A 269 -15.40 -17.70 10.70
C SER A 269 -14.04 -17.58 10.00
N ASN A 270 -14.03 -17.10 8.75
CA ASN A 270 -12.87 -17.06 7.86
C ASN A 270 -12.42 -15.62 7.55
N ILE A 271 -12.99 -14.62 8.22
CA ILE A 271 -12.68 -13.20 7.97
C ILE A 271 -11.20 -12.84 8.26
N SER A 272 -10.51 -13.62 9.10
CA SER A 272 -9.08 -13.48 9.34
C SER A 272 -8.22 -13.70 8.09
N TYR A 273 -8.72 -14.45 7.11
CA TYR A 273 -8.03 -14.63 5.83
C TYR A 273 -8.06 -13.36 4.97
N ALA A 274 -8.96 -12.40 5.22
CA ALA A 274 -8.95 -11.09 4.55
C ALA A 274 -7.62 -10.36 4.81
N SER A 275 -7.20 -10.27 6.08
CA SER A 275 -5.93 -9.63 6.46
C SER A 275 -4.72 -10.38 5.89
N THR A 276 -4.82 -11.70 5.77
CA THR A 276 -3.76 -12.51 5.12
C THR A 276 -3.70 -12.20 3.62
N ALA A 277 -4.84 -12.11 2.94
CA ALA A 277 -4.92 -11.77 1.53
C ALA A 277 -4.36 -10.36 1.24
N GLN A 278 -4.69 -9.40 2.12
CA GLN A 278 -4.16 -8.04 2.07
C GLN A 278 -2.65 -8.03 2.21
N THR A 279 -2.12 -8.69 3.24
CA THR A 279 -0.67 -8.74 3.50
C THR A 279 0.07 -9.38 2.33
N VAL A 280 -0.33 -10.59 1.92
CA VAL A 280 0.33 -11.31 0.82
C VAL A 280 0.24 -10.55 -0.49
N GLY A 281 -0.93 -10.03 -0.84
CA GLY A 281 -1.12 -9.27 -2.07
C GLY A 281 -0.29 -7.99 -2.08
N LEU A 282 -0.48 -7.13 -1.08
CA LEU A 282 0.18 -5.82 -1.02
C LEU A 282 1.72 -5.97 -0.98
N THR A 283 2.25 -6.84 -0.12
CA THR A 283 3.69 -7.13 -0.04
C THR A 283 4.22 -7.66 -1.36
N ALA A 284 3.52 -8.61 -2.02
CA ALA A 284 3.96 -9.14 -3.31
C ALA A 284 3.99 -8.08 -4.42
N GLY A 285 3.00 -7.18 -4.46
CA GLY A 285 2.99 -6.06 -5.39
C GLY A 285 4.11 -5.05 -5.09
N GLN A 286 4.29 -4.70 -3.81
CA GLN A 286 5.34 -3.79 -3.39
C GLN A 286 6.73 -4.33 -3.70
N PHE A 287 6.96 -5.61 -3.43
CA PHE A 287 8.20 -6.29 -3.76
C PHE A 287 8.50 -6.30 -5.25
N MET A 288 7.49 -6.62 -6.07
CA MET A 288 7.61 -6.59 -7.53
C MET A 288 8.00 -5.18 -8.02
N SER A 289 7.36 -4.15 -7.48
CA SER A 289 7.60 -2.76 -7.83
C SER A 289 8.81 -2.11 -7.16
N TYR A 290 9.34 -2.71 -6.11
CA TYR A 290 10.48 -2.19 -5.39
C TYR A 290 11.75 -2.95 -5.78
N THR A 291 11.93 -4.15 -5.26
CA THR A 291 13.16 -4.93 -5.40
C THR A 291 13.35 -5.46 -6.81
N VAL A 292 12.33 -6.12 -7.37
CA VAL A 292 12.43 -6.74 -8.70
C VAL A 292 12.60 -5.67 -9.76
N PHE A 293 11.80 -4.60 -9.67
CA PHE A 293 11.94 -3.46 -10.56
C PHE A 293 13.31 -2.79 -10.47
N LEU A 294 13.81 -2.43 -9.28
CA LEU A 294 15.13 -1.80 -9.15
C LEU A 294 16.27 -2.68 -9.65
N ALA A 295 16.18 -4.00 -9.44
CA ALA A 295 17.14 -4.93 -10.01
C ALA A 295 17.13 -4.88 -11.55
N PHE A 296 15.95 -4.85 -12.17
CA PHE A 296 15.83 -4.77 -13.63
C PHE A 296 16.11 -3.38 -14.22
N GLU A 297 15.96 -2.31 -13.44
CA GLU A 297 16.34 -0.94 -13.82
C GLU A 297 17.87 -0.76 -13.80
N SER A 298 18.58 -1.49 -12.91
CA SER A 298 20.03 -1.37 -12.80
C SER A 298 20.75 -1.87 -14.07
N PRO A 299 21.58 -1.03 -14.72
CA PRO A 299 22.36 -1.45 -15.88
C PRO A 299 23.44 -2.47 -15.50
N ASP A 300 24.03 -2.38 -14.31
CA ASP A 300 25.06 -3.31 -13.84
C ASP A 300 24.49 -4.72 -13.69
N PHE A 301 23.31 -4.83 -13.07
CA PHE A 301 22.60 -6.10 -12.94
C PHE A 301 22.19 -6.66 -14.31
N ALA A 302 21.65 -5.82 -15.19
CA ALA A 302 21.26 -6.21 -16.55
C ALA A 302 22.45 -6.73 -17.37
N ASN A 303 23.58 -6.03 -17.33
CA ASN A 303 24.78 -6.38 -18.08
C ASN A 303 25.48 -7.62 -17.53
N ARG A 304 25.43 -7.85 -16.22
CA ARG A 304 26.04 -9.00 -15.58
C ARG A 304 25.27 -10.30 -15.81
N TRP A 305 23.94 -10.25 -15.80
CA TRP A 305 23.10 -11.46 -15.76
C TRP A 305 22.30 -11.71 -17.04
N PHE A 306 21.97 -10.68 -17.82
CA PHE A 306 21.03 -10.81 -18.94
C PHE A 306 21.61 -10.44 -20.31
N ARG A 307 22.53 -9.47 -20.38
CA ARG A 307 23.08 -9.03 -21.67
C ARG A 307 24.46 -9.61 -21.96
N LYS A 308 24.69 -9.91 -23.24
CA LYS A 308 26.02 -10.27 -23.77
C LYS A 308 26.82 -9.04 -24.20
N GLN A 309 26.16 -7.93 -24.53
CA GLN A 309 26.77 -6.64 -24.87
C GLN A 309 26.34 -5.59 -23.82
N PRO A 310 27.28 -4.84 -23.24
CA PRO A 310 26.97 -3.87 -22.20
C PRO A 310 26.18 -2.69 -22.79
N SER A 311 25.13 -2.28 -22.07
CA SER A 311 24.35 -1.07 -22.38
C SER A 311 24.14 -0.25 -21.10
N SER A 312 23.94 1.06 -21.25
CA SER A 312 23.83 2.02 -20.15
C SER A 312 22.44 2.08 -19.50
N GLU A 313 21.41 1.45 -20.09
CA GLU A 313 20.06 1.40 -19.51
C GLU A 313 19.77 0.03 -18.90
N GLY A 314 18.90 -0.07 -17.89
CA GLY A 314 18.39 -1.35 -17.40
C GLY A 314 17.62 -2.17 -18.44
N ILE A 315 17.21 -3.38 -18.09
CA ILE A 315 16.32 -4.22 -18.92
C ILE A 315 14.96 -3.55 -19.08
N MET A 316 14.47 -2.96 -18.00
CA MET A 316 13.15 -2.35 -17.95
C MET A 316 13.29 -1.00 -17.27
N THR A 317 13.01 0.06 -18.05
CA THR A 317 13.01 1.43 -17.53
C THR A 317 11.72 1.72 -16.76
N LEU A 318 11.73 2.72 -15.87
CA LEU A 318 10.53 3.18 -15.15
C LEU A 318 9.36 3.48 -16.10
N SER A 319 9.65 4.06 -17.27
CA SER A 319 8.68 4.30 -18.35
C SER A 319 8.03 3.00 -18.82
N GLY A 320 8.85 1.99 -19.15
CA GLY A 320 8.37 0.69 -19.62
C GLY A 320 7.57 -0.05 -18.55
N TYR A 321 8.03 0.01 -17.30
CA TYR A 321 7.35 -0.64 -16.17
C TYR A 321 5.95 -0.06 -15.92
N LEU A 322 5.83 1.28 -15.92
CA LEU A 322 4.55 1.97 -15.76
C LEU A 322 3.57 1.64 -16.90
N GLN A 323 4.03 1.60 -18.15
CA GLN A 323 3.19 1.23 -19.29
C GLN A 323 2.72 -0.23 -19.21
N PHE A 324 3.64 -1.16 -18.90
CA PHE A 324 3.31 -2.57 -18.74
C PHE A 324 2.22 -2.79 -17.69
N TRP A 325 2.43 -2.25 -16.49
CA TRP A 325 1.45 -2.41 -15.41
C TRP A 325 0.16 -1.62 -15.65
N GLY A 326 0.23 -0.48 -16.35
CA GLY A 326 -0.97 0.25 -16.75
C GLY A 326 -1.88 -0.56 -17.66
N TRP A 327 -1.32 -1.29 -18.63
CA TRP A 327 -2.06 -2.26 -19.44
C TRP A 327 -2.57 -3.45 -18.61
N MET A 328 -1.78 -3.99 -17.70
CA MET A 328 -2.23 -5.07 -16.81
C MET A 328 -3.40 -4.65 -15.92
N TYR A 329 -3.40 -3.42 -15.40
CA TYR A 329 -4.53 -2.85 -14.68
C TYR A 329 -5.80 -2.87 -15.54
N ILE A 330 -5.73 -2.38 -16.76
CA ILE A 330 -6.86 -2.37 -17.71
C ILE A 330 -7.38 -3.79 -17.97
N ILE A 331 -6.48 -4.73 -18.28
CA ILE A 331 -6.83 -6.13 -18.57
C ILE A 331 -7.53 -6.79 -17.38
N VAL A 332 -6.96 -6.67 -16.17
CA VAL A 332 -7.56 -7.23 -14.95
C VAL A 332 -8.90 -6.57 -14.65
N THR A 333 -9.03 -5.27 -14.88
CA THR A 333 -10.30 -4.53 -14.66
C THR A 333 -11.40 -5.03 -15.59
N ILE A 334 -11.08 -5.23 -16.88
CA ILE A 334 -12.00 -5.82 -17.86
C ILE A 334 -12.41 -7.24 -17.42
N GLY A 335 -11.44 -8.07 -17.02
CA GLY A 335 -11.71 -9.41 -16.49
C GLY A 335 -12.65 -9.38 -15.26
N LEU A 336 -12.42 -8.44 -14.33
CA LEU A 336 -13.26 -8.26 -13.14
C LEU A 336 -14.69 -7.84 -13.50
N ALA A 337 -14.85 -6.98 -14.50
CA ALA A 337 -16.16 -6.53 -14.98
C ALA A 337 -17.03 -7.71 -15.42
N PHE A 338 -16.46 -8.66 -16.18
CA PHE A 338 -17.18 -9.80 -16.73
C PHE A 338 -17.30 -11.01 -15.78
N LEU A 339 -16.24 -11.36 -15.05
CA LEU A 339 -16.17 -12.64 -14.32
C LEU A 339 -16.92 -12.64 -12.98
N ARG A 340 -17.17 -11.48 -12.39
CA ARG A 340 -17.85 -11.38 -11.10
C ARG A 340 -19.19 -10.67 -11.27
N LYS A 341 -20.26 -11.22 -10.71
CA LYS A 341 -21.51 -10.50 -10.52
C LYS A 341 -21.63 -10.18 -9.05
N GLU A 342 -21.94 -8.93 -8.73
CA GLU A 342 -22.23 -8.50 -7.37
C GLU A 342 -23.74 -8.59 -7.15
N GLU A 343 -24.18 -8.97 -5.96
CA GLU A 343 -25.60 -9.01 -5.63
C GLU A 343 -26.19 -7.60 -5.66
N LYS A 344 -27.36 -7.46 -6.26
CA LYS A 344 -28.04 -6.17 -6.36
C LYS A 344 -28.65 -5.82 -5.01
N THR A 345 -28.04 -4.88 -4.30
CA THR A 345 -28.62 -4.29 -3.09
C THR A 345 -29.34 -2.98 -3.43
N LYS A 346 -30.21 -2.50 -2.54
CA LYS A 346 -30.78 -1.15 -2.63
C LYS A 346 -29.87 -0.18 -1.89
N ASN A 347 -29.70 1.02 -2.45
CA ASN A 347 -28.99 2.09 -1.76
C ASN A 347 -29.98 2.82 -0.85
N GLU A 348 -29.88 2.59 0.46
CA GLU A 348 -30.77 3.21 1.45
C GLU A 348 -30.06 4.33 2.23
N ASP A 349 -28.73 4.44 2.12
CA ASP A 349 -27.93 5.34 2.95
C ASP A 349 -27.57 6.65 2.22
N GLY A 350 -27.93 7.79 2.83
CA GLY A 350 -27.41 9.09 2.40
C GLY A 350 -25.95 9.29 2.81
N ILE A 351 -25.17 10.05 2.02
CA ILE A 351 -23.76 10.38 2.33
C ILE A 351 -23.63 10.93 3.75
N TRP A 352 -24.50 11.88 4.11
CA TRP A 352 -24.50 12.52 5.41
C TRP A 352 -24.82 11.54 6.56
N ASP A 353 -25.62 10.51 6.31
CA ASP A 353 -25.96 9.52 7.32
C ASP A 353 -24.77 8.60 7.60
N VAL A 354 -23.98 8.23 6.59
CA VAL A 354 -22.72 7.50 6.78
C VAL A 354 -21.71 8.35 7.56
N TYR A 355 -21.61 9.67 7.29
CA TYR A 355 -20.79 10.58 8.09
C TYR A 355 -21.27 10.68 9.55
N LYS A 356 -22.58 10.77 9.81
CA LYS A 356 -23.12 10.78 11.18
C LYS A 356 -22.77 9.50 11.93
N VAL A 357 -22.88 8.35 11.27
CA VAL A 357 -22.53 7.05 11.86
C VAL A 357 -21.03 7.01 12.18
N MET A 358 -20.16 7.40 11.24
CA MET A 358 -18.72 7.49 11.48
C MET A 358 -18.39 8.43 12.66
N TRP A 359 -19.07 9.56 12.75
CA TRP A 359 -18.94 10.49 13.87
C TRP A 359 -19.41 9.89 15.20
N GLY A 360 -20.46 9.08 15.17
CA GLY A 360 -20.89 8.28 16.32
C GLY A 360 -19.80 7.30 16.78
N VAL A 361 -19.10 6.64 15.84
CA VAL A 361 -18.05 5.66 16.17
C VAL A 361 -16.88 6.36 16.86
N LEU A 362 -16.52 7.55 16.39
CA LEU A 362 -15.48 8.40 16.99
C LEU A 362 -15.81 8.87 18.41
N LYS A 363 -17.10 8.88 18.83
CA LYS A 363 -17.50 9.23 20.20
C LYS A 363 -17.36 8.06 21.18
N LEU A 364 -17.19 6.82 20.71
CA LEU A 364 -17.00 5.67 21.59
C LEU A 364 -15.64 5.78 22.30
N LYS A 365 -15.63 5.75 23.64
CA LYS A 365 -14.41 5.87 24.46
C LYS A 365 -13.35 4.82 24.13
N ASN A 366 -13.80 3.61 23.77
CA ASN A 366 -12.92 2.50 23.39
C ASN A 366 -12.22 2.78 22.05
N ILE A 367 -12.94 3.41 21.11
CA ILE A 367 -12.40 3.84 19.83
C ILE A 367 -11.45 5.02 20.01
N GLN A 368 -11.75 5.98 20.86
CA GLN A 368 -10.81 7.07 21.16
C GLN A 368 -9.51 6.53 21.77
N THR A 369 -9.61 5.56 22.69
CA THR A 369 -8.43 4.92 23.28
C THR A 369 -7.60 4.22 22.21
N ILE A 370 -8.23 3.46 21.30
CA ILE A 370 -7.49 2.76 20.25
C ILE A 370 -6.87 3.74 19.25
N ILE A 371 -7.56 4.84 18.91
CA ILE A 371 -7.03 5.91 18.05
C ILE A 371 -5.76 6.51 18.66
N ILE A 372 -5.77 6.83 19.95
CA ILE A 372 -4.59 7.34 20.65
C ILE A 372 -3.44 6.34 20.55
N VAL A 373 -3.70 5.05 20.82
CA VAL A 373 -2.68 3.99 20.69
C VAL A 373 -2.07 3.98 19.28
N HIS A 374 -2.89 4.02 18.23
CA HIS A 374 -2.41 4.00 16.85
C HIS A 374 -1.54 5.21 16.50
N LEU A 375 -1.90 6.40 16.98
CA LEU A 375 -1.15 7.64 16.69
C LEU A 375 0.23 7.68 17.36
N ILE A 376 0.38 7.08 18.55
CA ILE A 376 1.64 7.12 19.30
C ILE A 376 2.52 5.88 19.09
N ALA A 377 1.93 4.73 18.74
CA ALA A 377 2.63 3.44 18.73
C ALA A 377 3.88 3.43 17.83
N LYS A 378 3.79 4.02 16.64
CA LYS A 378 4.88 3.94 15.64
C LYS A 378 6.05 4.90 15.91
N ILE A 379 5.89 5.87 16.82
CA ILE A 379 6.96 6.84 17.16
C ILE A 379 8.23 6.12 17.64
N GLY A 380 8.07 4.98 18.33
CA GLY A 380 9.16 4.22 18.95
C GLY A 380 10.27 3.74 18.01
N PHE A 381 9.92 3.44 16.77
CA PHE A 381 10.81 2.87 15.76
C PHE A 381 10.77 3.68 14.45
N GLN A 382 10.24 4.90 14.50
CA GLN A 382 10.07 5.75 13.33
C GLN A 382 11.40 6.16 12.69
N ALA A 383 12.41 6.48 13.50
CA ALA A 383 13.74 6.83 13.00
C ALA A 383 14.38 5.64 12.25
N ASN A 384 14.19 4.43 12.77
CA ASN A 384 14.61 3.20 12.11
C ASN A 384 13.94 3.02 10.74
N ASP A 385 12.61 3.05 10.69
CA ASP A 385 11.84 2.79 9.47
C ASP A 385 12.01 3.90 8.39
N SER A 386 12.42 5.10 8.80
CA SER A 386 12.54 6.25 7.91
C SER A 386 13.95 6.50 7.41
N ALA A 387 14.98 6.21 8.20
CA ALA A 387 16.33 6.68 7.94
C ALA A 387 17.41 5.58 7.88
N THR A 388 17.21 4.39 8.48
CA THR A 388 18.27 3.35 8.56
C THR A 388 18.79 2.94 7.18
N ASN A 389 17.90 2.59 6.24
CA ASN A 389 18.31 2.17 4.89
C ASN A 389 19.05 3.29 4.15
N LEU A 390 18.57 4.54 4.28
CA LEU A 390 19.22 5.71 3.68
C LEU A 390 20.63 5.94 4.26
N LYS A 391 20.78 5.71 5.57
CA LYS A 391 22.08 5.85 6.27
C LYS A 391 23.07 4.75 5.91
N LEU A 392 22.60 3.52 5.66
CA LEU A 392 23.46 2.46 5.13
C LEU A 392 24.02 2.85 3.76
N ILE A 393 23.19 3.39 2.86
CA ILE A 393 23.63 3.89 1.54
C ILE A 393 24.63 5.03 1.70
N ASP A 394 24.34 6.02 2.57
CA ASP A 394 25.24 7.16 2.82
C ASP A 394 26.62 6.73 3.35
N LYS A 395 26.70 5.59 4.05
CA LYS A 395 27.96 5.00 4.52
C LYS A 395 28.69 4.14 3.49
N GLY A 396 28.10 3.92 2.32
CA GLY A 396 28.70 3.15 1.23
C GLY A 396 28.21 1.70 1.13
N PHE A 397 27.09 1.35 1.76
CA PHE A 397 26.42 0.07 1.48
C PHE A 397 25.93 0.08 0.03
N SER A 398 26.32 -0.94 -0.75
CA SER A 398 26.02 -0.95 -2.17
C SER A 398 24.51 -1.11 -2.42
N GLN A 399 24.05 -0.54 -3.54
CA GLN A 399 22.67 -0.69 -3.99
C GLN A 399 22.33 -2.14 -4.31
N GLU A 400 23.30 -2.90 -4.82
CA GLU A 400 23.16 -4.33 -5.10
C GLU A 400 22.96 -5.15 -3.82
N ASP A 401 23.74 -4.88 -2.78
CA ASP A 401 23.62 -5.58 -1.48
C ASP A 401 22.29 -5.27 -0.78
N MET A 402 21.76 -4.06 -0.96
CA MET A 402 20.43 -3.70 -0.47
C MET A 402 19.34 -4.46 -1.22
N ALA A 403 19.40 -4.50 -2.54
CA ALA A 403 18.45 -5.26 -3.34
C ALA A 403 18.50 -6.76 -2.99
N LEU A 404 19.70 -7.31 -2.79
CA LEU A 404 19.89 -8.70 -2.34
C LEU A 404 19.27 -8.95 -0.96
N THR A 405 19.44 -8.02 -0.02
CA THR A 405 18.85 -8.13 1.32
C THR A 405 17.33 -8.22 1.25
N VAL A 406 16.68 -7.34 0.48
CA VAL A 406 15.22 -7.36 0.33
C VAL A 406 14.74 -8.59 -0.47
N LEU A 407 15.51 -9.03 -1.47
CA LEU A 407 15.22 -10.24 -2.25
C LEU A 407 15.20 -11.50 -1.36
N ILE A 408 16.17 -11.61 -0.45
CA ILE A 408 16.23 -12.72 0.50
C ILE A 408 15.09 -12.65 1.51
N ASP A 409 14.70 -11.45 1.95
CA ASP A 409 13.65 -11.26 2.96
C ASP A 409 12.25 -11.63 2.44
N PHE A 410 11.96 -11.37 1.17
CA PHE A 410 10.62 -11.51 0.61
C PHE A 410 9.93 -12.88 0.79
N PRO A 411 10.57 -14.04 0.54
CA PRO A 411 9.98 -15.33 0.83
C PRO A 411 9.64 -15.52 2.31
N PHE A 412 10.47 -14.98 3.21
CA PHE A 412 10.17 -14.99 4.64
C PHE A 412 8.96 -14.11 4.92
N GLU A 413 8.90 -12.89 4.38
CA GLU A 413 7.78 -11.98 4.60
C GLU A 413 6.42 -12.60 4.22
N ILE A 414 6.34 -13.25 3.05
CA ILE A 414 5.12 -13.97 2.63
C ILE A 414 4.77 -15.12 3.58
N GLY A 415 5.76 -15.96 3.90
CA GLY A 415 5.56 -17.09 4.81
C GLY A 415 5.11 -16.62 6.19
N LEU A 416 5.75 -15.59 6.70
CA LEU A 416 5.47 -14.97 7.99
C LEU A 416 4.09 -14.31 8.01
N GLY A 417 3.64 -13.65 6.94
CA GLY A 417 2.29 -13.12 6.83
C GLY A 417 1.21 -14.20 6.98
N TYR A 418 1.41 -15.36 6.33
CA TYR A 418 0.51 -16.52 6.47
C TYR A 418 0.48 -17.08 7.90
N TYR A 419 1.66 -17.28 8.51
CA TYR A 419 1.74 -17.81 9.88
C TYR A 419 1.25 -16.82 10.93
N ALA A 420 1.53 -15.53 10.77
CA ALA A 420 1.01 -14.47 11.64
C ALA A 420 -0.52 -14.44 11.64
N GLY A 421 -1.15 -14.66 10.49
CA GLY A 421 -2.60 -14.82 10.39
C GLY A 421 -3.11 -15.97 11.26
N LYS A 422 -2.45 -17.13 11.20
CA LYS A 422 -2.77 -18.30 12.04
C LYS A 422 -2.48 -18.05 13.52
N TRP A 423 -1.40 -17.36 13.87
CA TRP A 423 -1.07 -17.05 15.25
C TRP A 423 -2.04 -16.05 15.88
N SER A 424 -2.60 -15.13 15.08
CA SER A 424 -3.58 -14.14 15.54
C SER A 424 -4.87 -14.79 16.08
N THR A 425 -5.24 -15.95 15.53
CA THR A 425 -6.41 -16.71 15.97
C THR A 425 -6.10 -17.56 17.22
N ILE A 426 -4.86 -18.04 17.37
CA ILE A 426 -4.41 -18.87 18.51
C ILE A 426 -4.11 -18.02 19.75
N TYR A 427 -3.24 -17.01 19.64
CA TYR A 427 -2.67 -16.29 20.79
C TYR A 427 -3.39 -14.98 21.12
N THR A 428 -4.49 -14.68 20.43
CA THR A 428 -5.21 -13.40 20.39
C THR A 428 -4.45 -12.26 19.70
N PRO A 429 -5.10 -11.41 18.88
CA PRO A 429 -4.40 -10.45 18.03
C PRO A 429 -3.59 -9.38 18.80
N MET A 430 -4.15 -8.72 19.82
CA MET A 430 -3.45 -7.64 20.53
C MET A 430 -2.28 -8.14 21.37
N ARG A 431 -2.31 -9.39 21.84
CA ARG A 431 -1.16 -9.99 22.54
C ARG A 431 -0.01 -10.23 21.58
N LEU A 432 -0.32 -10.78 20.40
CA LEU A 432 0.65 -10.97 19.33
C LEU A 432 1.23 -9.63 18.84
N TRP A 433 0.39 -8.60 18.71
CA TRP A 433 0.79 -7.23 18.41
C TRP A 433 1.78 -6.67 19.43
N CYS A 434 1.56 -6.89 20.74
CA CYS A 434 2.49 -6.46 21.79
C CYS A 434 3.86 -7.15 21.69
N TRP A 435 3.92 -8.42 21.29
CA TRP A 435 5.18 -9.12 21.06
C TRP A 435 5.92 -8.55 19.84
N GLY A 436 5.20 -8.30 18.73
CA GLY A 436 5.73 -7.62 17.57
C GLY A 436 6.28 -6.22 17.89
N PHE A 437 5.57 -5.46 18.72
CA PHE A 437 5.99 -4.13 19.18
C PHE A 437 7.32 -4.18 19.95
N ALA A 438 7.45 -5.10 20.91
CA ALA A 438 8.69 -5.26 21.67
C ALA A 438 9.85 -5.68 20.75
N GLY A 439 9.58 -6.60 19.81
CA GLY A 439 10.55 -6.98 18.79
C GLY A 439 10.97 -5.81 17.90
N ARG A 440 10.05 -4.92 17.52
CA ARG A 440 10.32 -3.72 16.71
C ARG A 440 11.26 -2.73 17.41
N LEU A 441 11.11 -2.55 18.72
CA LEU A 441 12.03 -1.73 19.51
C LEU A 441 13.44 -2.34 19.56
N ILE A 442 13.52 -3.66 19.75
CA ILE A 442 14.81 -4.38 19.73
C ILE A 442 15.45 -4.26 18.34
N ALA A 443 14.68 -4.45 17.27
CA ALA A 443 15.16 -4.30 15.91
C ALA A 443 15.70 -2.87 15.65
N ALA A 444 15.02 -1.83 16.13
CA ALA A 444 15.49 -0.44 15.99
C ALA A 444 16.83 -0.19 16.71
N VAL A 445 17.10 -0.86 17.83
CA VAL A 445 18.39 -0.79 18.53
C VAL A 445 19.47 -1.57 17.78
N ILE A 446 19.15 -2.78 17.31
CA ILE A 446 20.08 -3.61 16.51
C ILE A 446 20.46 -2.85 15.23
N ALA A 447 19.50 -2.30 14.51
CA ALA A 447 19.70 -1.50 13.31
C ALA A 447 20.69 -0.35 13.54
N GLN A 448 20.51 0.39 14.64
CA GLN A 448 21.42 1.47 15.00
C GLN A 448 22.85 0.97 15.26
N ILE A 449 22.99 -0.17 15.94
CA ILE A 449 24.30 -0.80 16.19
C ILE A 449 24.92 -1.24 14.87
N THR A 450 24.15 -1.85 13.97
CA THR A 450 24.59 -2.26 12.63
C THR A 450 25.13 -1.07 11.86
N VAL A 451 24.37 0.04 11.81
CA VAL A 451 24.83 1.28 11.16
C VAL A 451 26.09 1.83 11.84
N ALA A 452 26.19 1.80 13.17
CA ALA A 452 27.36 2.28 13.90
C ALA A 452 28.63 1.49 13.60
N LEU A 453 28.52 0.16 13.49
CA LEU A 453 29.63 -0.77 13.24
C LEU A 453 29.97 -0.96 11.75
N PHE A 454 29.52 -0.04 10.89
CA PHE A 454 29.80 -0.10 9.45
C PHE A 454 31.33 -0.14 9.19
N PRO A 455 31.85 -1.16 8.48
CA PRO A 455 33.28 -1.36 8.29
C PRO A 455 33.89 -0.31 7.36
N SER A 456 35.05 0.24 7.73
CA SER A 456 35.81 1.20 6.90
C SER A 456 36.44 0.57 5.66
N ASN A 457 36.70 -0.74 5.68
CA ASN A 457 37.44 -1.47 4.64
C ASN A 457 36.52 -2.09 3.57
N GLY A 458 35.25 -1.65 3.51
CA GLY A 458 34.24 -2.18 2.59
C GLY A 458 33.38 -3.30 3.22
N VAL A 459 32.29 -3.63 2.53
CA VAL A 459 31.28 -4.59 2.99
C VAL A 459 31.78 -6.03 2.78
N GLY A 460 32.20 -6.68 3.85
CA GLY A 460 32.48 -8.12 3.84
C GLY A 460 31.21 -8.97 3.97
N ILE A 461 31.29 -10.25 3.57
CA ILE A 461 30.18 -11.21 3.66
C ILE A 461 29.61 -11.30 5.08
N GLY A 462 30.47 -11.25 6.11
CA GLY A 462 30.02 -11.29 7.51
C GLY A 462 29.13 -10.12 7.89
N TYR A 463 29.48 -8.90 7.47
CA TYR A 463 28.66 -7.71 7.72
C TYR A 463 27.35 -7.76 6.92
N LEU A 464 27.41 -8.23 5.66
CA LEU A 464 26.23 -8.44 4.82
C LEU A 464 25.23 -9.41 5.49
N LEU A 465 25.70 -10.51 6.07
CA LEU A 465 24.85 -11.46 6.81
C LEU A 465 24.20 -10.82 8.05
N VAL A 466 24.91 -9.93 8.74
CA VAL A 466 24.35 -9.19 9.88
C VAL A 466 23.24 -8.25 9.43
N VAL A 467 23.44 -7.51 8.33
CA VAL A 467 22.41 -6.64 7.73
C VAL A 467 21.20 -7.46 7.30
N ILE A 468 21.40 -8.61 6.65
CA ILE A 468 20.31 -9.51 6.24
C ILE A 468 19.53 -10.03 7.46
N ALA A 469 20.23 -10.49 8.50
CA ALA A 469 19.58 -11.02 9.70
C ALA A 469 18.80 -9.95 10.47
N GLU A 470 19.36 -8.74 10.59
CA GLU A 470 18.69 -7.59 11.18
C GLU A 470 17.45 -7.20 10.38
N HIS A 471 17.56 -7.14 9.04
CA HIS A 471 16.45 -6.80 8.17
C HIS A 471 15.30 -7.81 8.29
N ILE A 472 15.59 -9.11 8.21
CA ILE A 472 14.59 -10.18 8.36
C ILE A 472 13.90 -10.11 9.72
N PHE A 473 14.65 -9.83 10.79
CA PHE A 473 14.05 -9.69 12.13
C PHE A 473 13.14 -8.45 12.22
N SER A 474 13.59 -7.34 11.66
CA SER A 474 12.84 -6.09 11.53
C SER A 474 11.53 -6.31 10.76
N THR A 475 11.59 -6.87 9.55
CA THR A 475 10.40 -7.13 8.72
C THR A 475 9.47 -8.14 9.37
N PHE A 476 9.98 -9.24 9.93
CA PHE A 476 9.19 -10.21 10.69
C PHE A 476 8.33 -9.55 11.78
N THR A 477 8.94 -8.74 12.63
CA THR A 477 8.23 -8.09 13.74
C THR A 477 7.21 -7.06 13.23
N SER A 478 7.51 -6.39 12.11
CA SER A 478 6.59 -5.50 11.42
C SER A 478 5.36 -6.23 10.86
N THR A 479 5.58 -7.34 10.13
CA THR A 479 4.52 -8.16 9.53
C THR A 479 3.60 -8.74 10.60
N VAL A 480 4.17 -9.26 11.71
CA VAL A 480 3.38 -9.77 12.85
C VAL A 480 2.50 -8.66 13.43
N MET A 481 3.05 -7.46 13.60
CA MET A 481 2.32 -6.31 14.13
C MET A 481 1.20 -5.87 13.17
N PHE A 482 1.47 -5.80 11.87
CA PHE A 482 0.49 -5.44 10.83
C PHE A 482 -0.67 -6.45 10.75
N VAL A 483 -0.36 -7.74 10.64
CA VAL A 483 -1.40 -8.79 10.54
C VAL A 483 -2.25 -8.84 11.81
N ALA A 484 -1.63 -8.70 12.99
CA ALA A 484 -2.33 -8.71 14.25
C ALA A 484 -3.30 -7.52 14.42
N ILE A 485 -2.89 -6.30 14.04
CA ILE A 485 -3.77 -5.14 14.17
C ILE A 485 -4.92 -5.20 13.15
N SER A 486 -4.66 -5.63 11.92
CA SER A 486 -5.69 -5.79 10.89
C SER A 486 -6.70 -6.88 11.25
N ALA A 487 -6.25 -8.00 11.82
CA ALA A 487 -7.15 -9.05 12.32
C ALA A 487 -8.03 -8.55 13.47
N PHE A 488 -7.49 -7.68 14.34
CA PHE A 488 -8.27 -7.06 15.40
C PHE A 488 -9.30 -6.08 14.86
N HIS A 489 -8.93 -5.20 13.92
CA HIS A 489 -9.87 -4.28 13.25
C HIS A 489 -11.04 -5.04 12.63
N ALA A 490 -10.73 -6.09 11.85
CA ALA A 490 -11.75 -6.93 11.19
C ALA A 490 -12.71 -7.60 12.19
N LYS A 491 -12.21 -7.93 13.40
CA LYS A 491 -13.02 -8.54 14.46
C LYS A 491 -13.97 -7.55 15.13
N ILE A 492 -13.55 -6.29 15.32
CA ILE A 492 -14.35 -5.27 16.03
C ILE A 492 -15.28 -4.48 15.11
N ALA A 493 -15.00 -4.44 13.81
CA ALA A 493 -15.84 -3.74 12.84
C ALA A 493 -17.25 -4.35 12.76
N ASP A 494 -18.27 -3.50 12.81
CA ASP A 494 -19.65 -3.92 12.61
C ASP A 494 -19.88 -4.34 11.15
N PRO A 495 -20.44 -5.52 10.83
CA PRO A 495 -20.68 -5.93 9.44
C PRO A 495 -21.56 -4.96 8.62
N VAL A 496 -22.47 -4.23 9.27
CA VAL A 496 -23.41 -3.31 8.61
C VAL A 496 -22.69 -2.03 8.15
N ILE A 497 -21.76 -1.53 8.97
CA ILE A 497 -20.98 -0.29 8.74
C ILE A 497 -19.50 -0.63 8.49
N GLY A 498 -19.21 -1.88 8.14
CA GLY A 498 -17.87 -2.46 8.28
C GLY A 498 -16.82 -1.78 7.41
N GLY A 499 -17.19 -1.33 6.22
CA GLY A 499 -16.30 -0.61 5.29
C GLY A 499 -15.74 0.68 5.88
N THR A 500 -16.62 1.60 6.27
CA THR A 500 -16.24 2.88 6.89
C THR A 500 -15.53 2.67 8.23
N TYR A 501 -15.98 1.71 9.05
CA TYR A 501 -15.34 1.42 10.34
C TYR A 501 -13.91 0.90 10.18
N MET A 502 -13.71 -0.09 9.31
CA MET A 502 -12.37 -0.63 9.00
C MET A 502 -11.47 0.46 8.43
N THR A 503 -12.01 1.27 7.51
CA THR A 503 -11.26 2.35 6.89
C THR A 503 -10.82 3.38 7.93
N LEU A 504 -11.69 3.78 8.85
CA LEU A 504 -11.36 4.70 9.92
C LEU A 504 -10.15 4.22 10.72
N LEU A 505 -10.18 2.97 11.19
CA LEU A 505 -9.11 2.38 12.00
C LEU A 505 -7.80 2.22 11.22
N ALA A 506 -7.88 1.73 9.98
CA ALA A 506 -6.72 1.59 9.10
C ALA A 506 -6.09 2.95 8.79
N THR A 507 -6.90 3.98 8.58
CA THR A 507 -6.41 5.33 8.27
C THR A 507 -5.67 5.94 9.45
N VAL A 508 -6.22 5.83 10.66
CA VAL A 508 -5.55 6.32 11.87
C VAL A 508 -4.25 5.53 12.14
N CYS A 509 -4.23 4.22 11.88
CA CYS A 509 -3.02 3.39 11.95
C CYS A 509 -1.92 3.86 10.99
N ASN A 510 -2.29 4.23 9.77
CA ASN A 510 -1.36 4.75 8.77
C ASN A 510 -0.85 6.14 9.16
N LEU A 511 -1.76 7.01 9.61
CA LEU A 511 -1.44 8.38 10.04
C LEU A 511 -0.41 8.40 11.18
N GLY A 512 -0.51 7.47 12.13
CA GLY A 512 0.46 7.32 13.22
C GLY A 512 1.89 7.02 12.77
N GLY A 513 2.09 6.50 11.54
CA GLY A 513 3.41 6.27 10.96
C GLY A 513 3.84 7.35 9.97
N THR A 514 2.92 7.88 9.16
CA THR A 514 3.26 8.89 8.14
C THR A 514 3.52 10.26 8.77
N PHE A 515 2.68 10.69 9.71
CA PHE A 515 2.78 12.02 10.31
C PHE A 515 4.10 12.24 11.07
N PRO A 516 4.56 11.30 11.94
CA PRO A 516 5.84 11.48 12.64
C PRO A 516 7.07 11.44 11.73
N ARG A 517 6.98 10.83 10.54
CA ARG A 517 8.11 10.67 9.60
C ARG A 517 8.76 12.01 9.26
N PHE A 518 7.95 13.00 8.90
CA PHE A 518 8.43 14.32 8.53
C PHE A 518 9.21 14.98 9.68
N PHE A 519 8.66 14.94 10.89
CA PHE A 519 9.32 15.52 12.07
C PHE A 519 10.60 14.79 12.43
N VAL A 520 10.60 13.45 12.38
CA VAL A 520 11.78 12.64 12.70
C VAL A 520 12.93 12.92 11.73
N LEU A 521 12.66 12.96 10.43
CA LEU A 521 13.69 13.30 9.43
C LEU A 521 14.23 14.72 9.65
N LYS A 522 13.35 15.70 9.90
CA LYS A 522 13.76 17.07 10.21
C LYS A 522 14.59 17.18 11.49
N LEU A 523 14.28 16.37 12.51
CA LEU A 523 15.07 16.29 13.74
C LEU A 523 16.45 15.70 13.48
N VAL A 524 16.57 14.71 12.58
CA VAL A 524 17.88 14.15 12.19
C VAL A 524 18.75 15.26 11.59
N ASP A 525 18.21 16.07 10.69
CA ASP A 525 18.94 17.20 10.11
C ASP A 525 19.31 18.25 11.17
N LEU A 526 18.38 18.60 12.07
CA LEU A 526 18.60 19.57 13.14
C LEU A 526 19.71 19.15 14.12
N PHE A 527 19.82 17.86 14.42
CA PHE A 527 20.87 17.34 15.31
C PHE A 527 22.17 16.98 14.58
N THR A 528 22.19 17.00 13.24
CA THR A 528 23.38 16.72 12.44
C THR A 528 24.28 17.94 12.38
N LYS A 529 25.57 17.76 12.71
CA LYS A 529 26.62 18.75 12.49
C LYS A 529 27.62 18.19 11.50
N ALA A 530 27.78 18.87 10.38
CA ALA A 530 28.75 18.54 9.36
C ALA A 530 29.37 19.82 8.80
N THR A 531 30.66 19.80 8.56
CA THR A 531 31.44 20.97 8.13
C THR A 531 32.11 20.66 6.79
N CYS A 532 31.88 21.52 5.79
CA CYS A 532 32.56 21.46 4.51
C CYS A 532 33.96 22.05 4.67
N ILE A 533 34.98 21.24 4.40
CA ILE A 533 36.36 21.68 4.40
C ILE A 533 36.75 21.94 2.93
N PRO A 534 37.17 23.16 2.57
CA PRO A 534 37.63 23.44 1.21
C PRO A 534 38.85 22.58 0.89
N ALA A 535 39.01 22.16 -0.38
CA ALA A 535 40.26 21.55 -0.82
C ALA A 535 41.42 22.50 -0.52
N PRO A 536 42.59 21.98 -0.10
CA PRO A 536 43.76 22.81 0.09
C PRO A 536 44.06 23.54 -1.22
N LEU A 537 43.93 24.88 -1.22
CA LEU A 537 44.54 25.72 -2.25
C LEU A 537 46.05 25.70 -2.01
N SER A 538 46.71 24.60 -2.35
CA SER A 538 48.16 24.52 -2.32
C SER A 538 48.72 24.65 -3.72
N ASN A 539 49.76 25.48 -3.84
CA ASN A 539 50.70 25.55 -4.95
C ASN A 539 51.51 24.23 -5.10
N SER A 540 50.83 23.08 -5.02
CA SER A 540 51.38 21.74 -5.17
C SER A 540 51.21 21.32 -6.63
N PRO A 541 52.29 20.98 -7.36
CA PRO A 541 52.25 20.70 -8.79
C PRO A 541 51.42 19.45 -9.18
N ASP A 542 50.94 18.67 -8.21
CA ASP A 542 50.21 17.40 -8.43
C ASP A 542 48.71 17.45 -8.08
N PHE A 543 48.15 18.61 -7.69
CA PHE A 543 46.71 18.71 -7.42
C PHE A 543 45.93 19.14 -8.67
N THR A 544 45.38 18.17 -9.39
CA THR A 544 44.45 18.41 -10.49
C THR A 544 43.02 18.55 -9.94
N LEU A 545 42.33 19.62 -10.34
CA LEU A 545 40.90 19.77 -10.08
C LEU A 545 40.14 18.59 -10.72
N PRO A 546 39.20 17.94 -10.01
CA PRO A 546 38.41 16.87 -10.58
C PRO A 546 37.70 17.33 -11.86
N GLU A 547 37.82 16.54 -12.93
CA GLU A 547 37.18 16.80 -14.24
C GLU A 547 35.64 16.81 -14.16
N SER A 548 35.08 16.37 -13.02
CA SER A 548 33.65 16.31 -12.71
C SER A 548 33.10 17.54 -11.95
N LEU A 549 33.83 18.65 -11.86
CA LEU A 549 33.32 19.88 -11.24
C LEU A 549 32.11 20.43 -12.00
N ARG A 550 30.99 20.62 -11.31
CA ARG A 550 29.75 21.22 -11.86
C ARG A 550 29.40 22.56 -11.21
N GLY A 551 30.20 23.05 -10.26
CA GLY A 551 29.91 24.28 -9.48
C GLY A 551 31.14 25.13 -9.15
N PRO A 552 30.96 26.32 -8.54
CA PRO A 552 32.05 27.21 -8.15
C PRO A 552 32.90 26.59 -7.03
N ILE A 553 34.21 26.83 -7.07
CA ILE A 553 35.17 26.29 -6.08
C ILE A 553 34.83 26.81 -4.69
N VAL A 554 34.79 25.90 -3.71
CA VAL A 554 34.59 26.26 -2.30
C VAL A 554 35.88 26.85 -1.74
N THR A 555 35.83 28.11 -1.30
CA THR A 555 36.99 28.84 -0.74
C THR A 555 36.92 29.03 0.78
N SER A 556 35.75 28.82 1.39
CA SER A 556 35.52 28.98 2.83
C SER A 556 34.78 27.78 3.40
N ALA A 557 35.04 27.48 4.66
CA ALA A 557 34.31 26.44 5.37
C ALA A 557 32.88 26.91 5.69
N PHE A 558 31.90 26.06 5.43
CA PHE A 558 30.50 26.29 5.77
C PHE A 558 29.86 25.00 6.27
N SER A 559 28.71 25.12 6.94
CA SER A 559 27.95 23.94 7.38
C SER A 559 27.53 23.12 6.15
N CYS A 560 27.74 21.81 6.16
CA CYS A 560 27.23 20.89 5.15
C CYS A 560 26.24 19.87 5.76
N SER A 561 25.60 20.25 6.87
CA SER A 561 24.57 19.43 7.52
C SER A 561 23.34 19.26 6.64
N LEU A 562 22.98 20.29 5.86
CA LEU A 562 21.92 20.21 4.86
C LEU A 562 22.43 19.57 3.58
N THR A 563 21.59 18.76 2.92
CA THR A 563 22.00 18.03 1.71
C THR A 563 22.39 18.97 0.56
N ALA A 564 21.66 20.08 0.38
CA ALA A 564 21.98 21.08 -0.63
C ALA A 564 23.37 21.70 -0.41
N GLU A 565 23.76 21.89 0.85
CA GLU A 565 25.08 22.40 1.22
C GLU A 565 26.16 21.32 1.06
N LYS A 566 25.84 20.05 1.35
CA LYS A 566 26.72 18.90 1.09
C LYS A 566 27.00 18.71 -0.40
N GLU A 567 25.98 18.80 -1.26
CA GLU A 567 26.12 18.73 -2.72
C GLU A 567 26.98 19.89 -3.22
N ARG A 568 26.68 21.12 -2.79
CA ARG A 568 27.51 22.31 -3.08
C ARG A 568 28.97 22.11 -2.65
N CYS A 569 29.20 21.50 -1.49
CA CYS A 569 30.54 21.19 -0.99
C CYS A 569 31.28 20.24 -1.95
N THR A 570 30.65 19.11 -2.30
CA THR A 570 31.25 18.09 -3.17
C THR A 570 31.46 18.58 -4.61
N GLN A 571 30.53 19.38 -5.15
CA GLN A 571 30.60 19.92 -6.51
C GLN A 571 31.66 21.02 -6.65
N GLY A 572 32.03 21.70 -5.57
CA GLY A 572 33.06 22.73 -5.52
C GLY A 572 34.40 22.24 -4.95
N ALA A 573 34.70 20.95 -5.10
CA ALA A 573 35.93 20.27 -4.64
C ALA A 573 36.18 20.25 -3.12
N GLY A 574 35.18 20.60 -2.30
CA GLY A 574 35.26 20.48 -0.85
C GLY A 574 34.95 19.05 -0.37
N THR A 575 35.43 18.72 0.84
CA THR A 575 35.09 17.46 1.52
C THR A 575 34.18 17.77 2.71
N CYS A 576 32.98 17.19 2.71
CA CYS A 576 32.03 17.34 3.80
C CYS A 576 32.33 16.30 4.89
N THR A 577 32.82 16.77 6.04
CA THR A 577 33.13 15.92 7.19
C THR A 577 31.98 15.98 8.18
N VAL A 578 31.42 14.82 8.53
CA VAL A 578 30.32 14.71 9.50
C VAL A 578 30.92 14.53 10.89
N GLU A 579 30.83 15.57 11.72
CA GLU A 579 31.31 15.54 13.11
C GLU A 579 30.30 14.84 14.04
N ARG A 580 29.01 15.06 13.79
CA ARG A 580 27.92 14.49 14.58
C ARG A 580 26.77 14.10 13.68
N ASP A 581 26.41 12.82 13.67
CA ASP A 581 25.23 12.34 12.97
C ASP A 581 24.00 12.38 13.88
N GLY A 582 22.99 13.17 13.50
CA GLY A 582 21.74 13.32 14.24
C GLY A 582 20.91 12.04 14.32
N TYR A 583 21.11 11.09 13.40
CA TYR A 583 20.38 9.83 13.35
C TYR A 583 20.45 9.04 14.67
N TYR A 584 21.64 8.91 15.26
CA TYR A 584 21.80 8.13 16.49
C TYR A 584 21.04 8.75 17.66
N ILE A 585 21.05 10.08 17.77
CA ILE A 585 20.35 10.79 18.85
C ILE A 585 18.84 10.65 18.68
N VAL A 586 18.34 10.89 17.48
CA VAL A 586 16.91 10.81 17.19
C VAL A 586 16.40 9.38 17.35
N ASN A 587 17.15 8.36 16.91
CA ASN A 587 16.74 6.98 17.09
C ASN A 587 16.72 6.56 18.57
N ILE A 588 17.71 6.97 19.37
CA ILE A 588 17.69 6.76 20.83
C ILE A 588 16.47 7.42 21.47
N ILE A 589 16.16 8.68 21.12
CA ILE A 589 14.99 9.40 21.62
C ILE A 589 13.69 8.66 21.25
N CYS A 590 13.54 8.26 19.98
CA CYS A 590 12.41 7.47 19.51
C CYS A 590 12.26 6.17 20.33
N VAL A 591 13.32 5.38 20.47
CA VAL A 591 13.29 4.11 21.20
C VAL A 591 12.91 4.33 22.67
N ILE A 592 13.45 5.35 23.34
CA ILE A 592 13.11 5.69 24.72
C ILE A 592 11.62 6.05 24.84
N ILE A 593 11.11 6.91 23.95
CA ILE A 593 9.67 7.25 23.91
C ILE A 593 8.84 6.00 23.68
N GLY A 594 9.26 5.12 22.77
CA GLY A 594 8.62 3.85 22.47
C GLY A 594 8.54 2.92 23.68
N ILE A 595 9.65 2.75 24.43
CA ILE A 595 9.69 1.94 25.64
C ILE A 595 8.76 2.51 26.71
N ILE A 596 8.86 3.82 27.00
CA ILE A 596 8.05 4.48 28.02
C ILE A 596 6.56 4.37 27.69
N THR A 597 6.18 4.76 26.46
CA THR A 597 4.77 4.71 26.02
C THR A 597 4.24 3.28 25.97
N PHE A 598 5.06 2.30 25.60
CA PHE A 598 4.66 0.90 25.54
C PHE A 598 4.28 0.34 26.90
N TRP A 599 5.16 0.47 27.89
CA TRP A 599 4.96 -0.09 29.22
C TRP A 599 4.00 0.73 30.07
N ALA A 600 4.01 2.06 29.95
CA ALA A 600 3.15 2.93 30.75
C ALA A 600 1.69 2.94 30.30
N PHE A 601 1.43 2.93 28.98
CA PHE A 601 0.08 3.16 28.45
C PHE A 601 -0.38 2.13 27.41
N ILE A 602 0.41 1.89 26.36
CA ILE A 602 -0.05 1.12 25.18
C ILE A 602 -0.40 -0.31 25.59
N LYS A 603 0.55 -1.08 26.16
CA LYS A 603 0.35 -2.49 26.53
C LYS A 603 -0.88 -2.71 27.42
N PRO A 604 -1.05 -2.00 28.56
CA PRO A 604 -2.26 -2.18 29.37
C PRO A 604 -3.53 -1.73 28.63
N ALA A 605 -3.48 -0.68 27.80
CA ALA A 605 -4.62 -0.21 27.05
C ALA A 605 -5.10 -1.23 26.00
N VAL A 606 -4.23 -1.74 25.12
CA VAL A 606 -4.65 -2.70 24.08
C VAL A 606 -5.08 -4.05 24.65
N LEU A 607 -4.45 -4.54 25.72
CA LEU A 607 -4.90 -5.77 26.38
C LEU A 607 -6.27 -5.60 27.04
N ARG A 608 -6.55 -4.43 27.65
CA ARG A 608 -7.88 -4.10 28.17
C ARG A 608 -8.91 -4.02 27.05
N LEU A 609 -8.60 -3.32 25.96
CA LEU A 609 -9.50 -3.17 24.82
C LEU A 609 -9.86 -4.52 24.19
N GLN A 610 -8.89 -5.43 24.07
CA GLN A 610 -9.15 -6.78 23.54
C GLN A 610 -10.13 -7.59 24.39
N GLY A 611 -10.14 -7.38 25.71
CA GLY A 611 -11.03 -8.09 26.63
C GLY A 611 -12.49 -7.61 26.59
N LEU A 612 -12.79 -6.52 25.88
CA LEU A 612 -14.15 -5.96 25.83
C LEU A 612 -15.09 -6.79 24.94
N PRO A 613 -16.38 -6.91 25.32
CA PRO A 613 -17.38 -7.56 24.48
C PRO A 613 -17.64 -6.76 23.19
N LEU A 614 -18.06 -7.43 22.11
CA LEU A 614 -18.33 -6.79 20.81
C LEU A 614 -19.40 -5.66 20.89
N ARG A 615 -20.34 -5.74 21.84
CA ARG A 615 -21.32 -4.67 22.12
C ARG A 615 -20.65 -3.34 22.47
N ALA A 616 -19.44 -3.35 23.04
CA ALA A 616 -18.69 -2.15 23.40
C ALA A 616 -18.05 -1.42 22.20
N TRP A 617 -18.17 -1.99 21.00
CA TRP A 617 -17.57 -1.51 19.75
C TRP A 617 -18.60 -1.10 18.70
N ARG A 618 -19.90 -1.34 18.96
CA ARG A 618 -21.02 -1.11 18.03
C ARG A 618 -21.92 0.01 18.56
N ILE A 619 -22.63 0.69 17.65
CA ILE A 619 -23.56 1.80 17.94
C ILE A 619 -24.98 1.29 17.86
#